data_AF-A0A257JEN9-F1
#
_entry.id   AF-A0A257JEN9-F1
#
_cell.length_a   1.000
_cell.length_b   1.000
_cell.length_c   1.000
_cell.angle_alpha   90.00
_cell.angle_beta   90.00
_cell.angle_gamma   90.00
#
_symmetry.space_group_name_H-M   'P 1'
#
loop_
_entity.id
_entity.type
_entity.pdbx_description
1 polymer ?
#
loop_
_entity_poly.entity_id
_entity_poly.type
_entity_poly.pdbx_seq_one_letter_code
_entity_poly.pdbx_strand_id
1 'polypeptide(L)' 'ECNLPLTGLGVVNRIITDLAVIDVTPAGLKVVEMAPGVTAEELQQKPGAPLQF' A
#
# COMPACT_ATOMS: atom_id res chain seq x y z
N GLU A 1 7.33 2.99 9.65
CA GLU A 1 7.12 3.76 10.89
C GLU A 1 6.19 4.92 10.59
N CYS A 2 5.33 5.31 11.53
CA CYS A 2 4.39 6.42 11.32
C CYS A 2 4.84 7.62 12.16
N ASN A 3 4.90 8.80 11.54
CA ASN A 3 5.34 10.03 12.21
C ASN A 3 4.21 10.70 13.02
N LEU A 4 2.98 10.19 12.89
CA LEU A 4 1.79 10.67 13.59
C LEU A 4 1.35 9.66 14.65
N PRO A 5 0.67 10.11 15.73
CA PRO A 5 0.09 9.22 16.71
C PRO A 5 -0.80 8.16 16.05
N LEU A 6 -0.57 6.90 16.39
CA LEU A 6 -1.33 5.78 15.84
C LEU A 6 -2.74 5.78 16.42
N THR A 7 -3.76 5.73 15.55
CA THR A 7 -5.14 5.44 15.95
C THR A 7 -5.36 3.95 16.22
N GLY A 8 -4.62 3.09 15.54
CA GLY A 8 -4.63 1.63 15.74
C GLY A 8 -3.36 1.01 15.16
N LEU A 9 -2.81 0.02 15.87
CA LEU A 9 -1.58 -0.68 15.47
C LEU A 9 -1.92 -2.07 14.94
N GLY A 10 -1.54 -2.36 13.69
CA GLY A 10 -1.68 -3.70 13.10
C GLY A 10 -3.13 -4.14 12.82
N VAL A 11 -4.08 -3.21 12.81
CA VAL A 11 -5.52 -3.49 12.62
C VAL A 11 -6.00 -3.34 11.17
N VAL A 12 -5.16 -2.82 10.28
CA VAL A 12 -5.53 -2.59 8.87
C VAL A 12 -5.25 -3.84 8.06
N ASN A 13 -6.25 -4.33 7.33
CA ASN A 13 -6.10 -5.48 6.43
C ASN A 13 -5.95 -5.09 4.95
N ARG A 14 -6.52 -3.96 4.54
CA ARG A 14 -6.53 -3.47 3.15
C ARG A 14 -6.48 -1.95 3.10
N ILE A 15 -5.72 -1.42 2.17
CA ILE A 15 -5.54 0.00 1.88
C ILE A 15 -6.03 0.22 0.44
N ILE A 16 -6.98 1.12 0.25
CA ILE A 16 -7.52 1.47 -1.07
C ILE A 16 -7.14 2.92 -1.34
N THR A 17 -6.55 3.16 -2.51
CA THR A 17 -6.13 4.48 -2.97
C THR A 17 -6.65 4.70 -4.38
N ASP A 18 -6.54 5.93 -4.88
CA ASP A 18 -6.88 6.26 -6.27
C ASP A 18 -5.99 5.52 -7.29
N LEU A 19 -4.83 5.00 -6.84
CA LEU A 19 -3.84 4.36 -7.70
C LEU A 19 -3.87 2.83 -7.64
N ALA A 20 -4.21 2.26 -6.49
CA ALA A 20 -4.14 0.81 -6.27
C ALA A 20 -4.89 0.34 -5.02
N VAL A 21 -5.21 -0.95 -5.02
CA VAL A 21 -5.66 -1.74 -3.87
C VAL A 21 -4.47 -2.53 -3.33
N ILE A 22 -4.20 -2.38 -2.03
CA ILE A 22 -3.05 -2.97 -1.35
C ILE A 22 -3.52 -3.76 -0.13
N ASP A 23 -3.17 -5.03 -0.05
CA ASP A 23 -3.40 -5.87 1.13
C ASP A 23 -2.21 -5.82 2.08
N VAL A 24 -2.53 -5.78 3.39
CA VAL A 24 -1.54 -5.87 4.46
C VAL A 24 -1.39 -7.34 4.83
N THR A 25 -0.24 -7.91 4.50
CA THR A 25 0.07 -9.32 4.76
C THR A 25 1.19 -9.43 5.80
N PRO A 26 1.40 -10.61 6.41
CA PRO A 26 2.56 -10.85 7.27
C PRO A 26 3.91 -10.63 6.56
N ALA A 27 3.94 -10.71 5.23
CA ALA A 27 5.13 -10.47 4.42
C ALA A 27 5.33 -8.99 4.04
N GLY A 28 4.35 -8.11 4.29
CA GLY A 28 4.37 -6.70 3.90
C GLY A 28 3.15 -6.28 3.09
N LEU A 29 3.30 -5.15 2.38
CA LEU A 29 2.25 -4.55 1.56
C LEU A 29 2.22 -5.18 0.17
N LYS A 30 1.12 -5.84 -0.19
CA LYS A 30 0.94 -6.51 -1.48
C LYS A 30 -0.10 -5.79 -2.34
N VAL A 31 0.28 -5.37 -3.54
CA VAL A 31 -0.63 -4.83 -4.54
C VAL A 31 -1.50 -5.96 -5.08
N VAL A 32 -2.81 -5.78 -5.01
CA VAL A 32 -3.80 -6.75 -5.51
C VAL A 32 -4.39 -6.27 -6.83
N GLU A 33 -4.57 -4.96 -6.96
CA GLU A 33 -5.14 -4.33 -8.15
C GLU A 33 -4.50 -2.95 -8.35
N MET A 34 -4.27 -2.56 -9.60
CA MET A 34 -3.79 -1.23 -9.98
C MET A 34 -4.86 -0.53 -10.80
N ALA A 35 -4.98 0.79 -10.61
CA ALA A 35 -5.88 1.60 -11.41
C ALA A 35 -5.46 1.55 -12.90
N PRO A 36 -6.41 1.67 -13.84
CA PRO A 36 -6.11 1.65 -15.27
C PRO A 36 -5.08 2.69 -15.66
N GLY A 37 -4.02 2.26 -16.37
CA GLY A 37 -2.96 3.15 -16.85
C GLY A 37 -1.84 3.42 -15.84
N VAL A 38 -1.95 2.94 -14.60
CA VAL A 38 -0.86 3.01 -13.60
C VAL A 38 0.12 1.86 -13.84
N THR A 39 1.41 2.19 -13.90
CA THR A 39 2.48 1.18 -14.00
C THR A 39 3.02 0.82 -12.61
N ALA A 40 3.60 -0.37 -12.47
CA ALA A 40 4.22 -0.79 -11.21
C ALA A 40 5.36 0.14 -10.78
N GLU A 41 6.13 0.66 -11.75
CA GLU A 41 7.22 1.61 -11.52
C GLU A 41 6.69 2.95 -10.99
N GLU A 42 5.63 3.49 -11.61
CA GLU A 42 4.99 4.71 -11.12
C GLU A 42 4.42 4.51 -9.73
N LEU A 43 3.74 3.38 -9.50
CA LEU A 43 3.15 3.08 -8.20
C LEU A 43 4.22 2.92 -7.11
N GLN A 44 5.38 2.32 -7.40
CA GLN A 44 6.43 2.14 -6.40
C GLN A 44 7.13 3.46 -5.99
N GLN A 45 7.03 4.51 -6.80
CA GLN A 45 7.63 5.82 -6.51
C GLN A 45 6.76 6.71 -5.60
N LYS A 46 5.46 6.41 -5.44
CA LYS A 46 4.54 7.29 -4.69
C LYS A 46 4.49 6.99 -3.17
N PRO A 47 4.34 5.73 -2.72
CA PRO A 47 4.33 5.41 -1.29
C PRO A 47 5.73 5.50 -0.68
N GLY A 48 5.81 5.94 0.58
CA GLY A 48 7.04 5.89 1.37
C GLY A 48 7.40 4.49 1.88
N ALA A 49 6.84 3.43 1.31
CA ALA A 49 7.02 2.04 1.73
C ALA A 49 7.18 1.11 0.52
N PRO A 50 7.98 0.04 0.63
CA PRO A 50 8.12 -0.95 -0.43
C PRO A 50 6.80 -1.71 -0.64
N LEU A 51 6.41 -1.88 -1.91
CA LEU A 51 5.27 -2.68 -2.32
C LEU A 51 5.73 -3.98 -2.98
N GLN A 52 4.95 -5.04 -2.80
CA GLN A 52 5.08 -6.31 -3.50
C GLN A 52 3.97 -6.38 -4.55
N PHE A 53 4.31 -6.73 -5.79
CA PHE A 53 3.37 -6.79 -6.92
C PHE A 53 3.01 -8.25 -7.24
#